data_AF-A0AAV5LLG9-F1
#
_entry.id   AF-A0AAV5LLG9-F1
#
_cell.length_a   1.000
_cell.length_b   1.000
_cell.length_c   1.000
_cell.angle_alpha   90.00
_cell.angle_beta   90.00
_cell.angle_gamma   90.00
#
_symmetry.space_group_name_H-M   'P 1'
#
loop_
_entity.id
_entity.type
_entity.pdbx_description
1 polymer ?
#
loop_
_entity_poly.entity_id
_entity_poly.type
_entity_poly.pdbx_seq_one_letter_code
_entity_poly.pdbx_strand_id
1 'polypeptide(L)' 'MTYPPNYIGQRVIVEEKNEDGVVENVVTIKGLTSSGYLLAISEDGQMCELHPDGNSLDFLKGLIRRKLQ' A
#
# COMPACT_ATOMS: atom_id res chain seq x y z
N MET A 1 -22.08 2.59 9.67
CA MET A 1 -21.44 3.16 8.46
C MET A 1 -20.02 3.51 8.82
N THR A 2 -19.10 2.57 8.63
CA THR A 2 -17.67 2.75 8.92
C THR A 2 -17.02 3.40 7.70
N TYR A 3 -16.38 4.55 7.91
CA TYR A 3 -15.56 5.21 6.89
C TYR A 3 -14.47 4.25 6.40
N PRO A 4 -14.09 4.26 5.11
CA PRO A 4 -12.94 3.49 4.68
C PRO A 4 -11.73 3.93 5.52
N PRO A 5 -10.89 3.00 6.01
CA PRO A 5 -9.72 3.36 6.77
C PRO A 5 -8.91 4.35 5.94
N ASN A 6 -8.60 5.51 6.50
CA ASN A 6 -7.66 6.40 5.85
C ASN A 6 -6.28 5.76 6.01
N TYR A 7 -5.83 5.05 4.98
CA TYR A 7 -4.52 4.38 4.98
C TYR A 7 -3.36 5.40 4.93
N ILE A 8 -3.64 6.67 4.62
CA ILE A 8 -2.63 7.72 4.56
C ILE A 8 -2.08 8.00 5.97
N GLY A 9 -0.76 7.90 6.11
CA GLY A 9 -0.05 8.01 7.38
C GLY A 9 0.08 6.68 8.13
N GLN A 10 -0.51 5.59 7.61
CA GLN A 10 -0.35 4.28 8.23
C GLN A 10 1.04 3.72 7.97
N ARG A 11 1.70 3.28 9.05
CA ARG A 11 2.94 2.49 8.97
C ARG A 11 2.54 1.03 8.70
N VAL A 12 3.08 0.46 7.64
CA VAL A 12 2.87 -0.92 7.23
C VAL A 12 4.23 -1.60 7.12
N ILE A 13 4.25 -2.90 7.42
CA ILE A 13 5.42 -3.74 7.23
C ILE A 13 5.26 -4.40 5.86
N VAL A 14 6.28 -4.26 5.02
CA VAL A 14 6.36 -4.84 3.69
C VAL A 14 7.41 -5.93 3.73
N GLU A 15 7.00 -7.15 3.42
CA GLU A 15 7.89 -8.29 3.30
C GLU A 15 8.46 -8.36 1.88
N GLU A 16 9.76 -8.16 1.75
CA GLU A 16 10.49 -8.29 0.49
C GLU A 16 11.29 -9.59 0.50
N LYS A 17 11.06 -10.47 -0.48
CA LYS A 17 11.89 -11.67 -0.67
C LYS A 17 13.13 -11.33 -1.48
N ASN A 18 14.30 -11.49 -0.85
CA ASN A 18 15.61 -11.45 -1.48
C ASN A 18 16.24 -12.86 -1.51
N GLU A 19 17.38 -13.01 -2.19
CA GLU A 19 18.11 -14.28 -2.33
C GLU A 19 18.50 -14.89 -0.97
N ASP A 20 18.68 -14.05 0.06
CA ASP A 20 19.05 -14.42 1.42
C ASP A 20 17.85 -14.66 2.38
N GLY A 21 16.61 -14.44 1.93
CA GLY A 21 15.40 -14.65 2.75
C GLY A 21 14.34 -13.55 2.62
N VAL A 22 13.47 -13.45 3.63
CA VAL A 22 12.45 -12.40 3.72
C VAL A 22 12.98 -11.25 4.57
N VAL A 23 13.00 -10.05 4.01
CA VAL A 23 13.35 -8.81 4.71
C VAL A 23 12.08 -8.02 4.96
N GLU A 24 11.86 -7.62 6.20
CA GLU A 24 10.73 -6.77 6.59
C GLU A 24 11.14 -5.30 6.57
N ASN A 25 10.44 -4.49 5.77
CA ASN A 25 10.66 -3.05 5.67
C ASN A 25 9.45 -2.28 6.18
N VAL A 26 9.67 -1.31 7.06
CA VAL A 26 8.60 -0.43 7.56
C VAL A 26 8.46 0.77 6.65
N VAL A 27 7.28 0.96 6.08
CA VAL A 27 6.97 2.08 5.20
C VAL A 27 5.68 2.77 5.62
N THR A 28 5.57 4.06 5.31
CA THR A 28 4.39 4.87 5.60
C THR A 28 3.63 5.14 4.32
N ILE A 29 2.37 4.71 4.23
CA ILE A 29 1.52 5.01 3.07
C ILE A 29 1.26 6.52 3.01
N LYS A 30 1.49 7.13 1.85
CA LYS A 30 1.26 8.56 1.58
C LYS A 30 0.06 8.81 0.68
N GLY A 31 -0.37 7.82 -0.09
CA GLY A 31 -1.52 7.96 -0.96
C GLY A 31 -1.47 6.98 -2.11
N LEU A 32 -1.94 7.42 -3.27
CA LEU A 32 -1.92 6.64 -4.49
C LEU A 32 -0.99 7.29 -5.52
N THR A 33 -0.35 6.44 -6.31
CA THR A 33 0.32 6.87 -7.53
C THR A 33 -0.70 7.13 -8.63
N SER A 34 -0.28 7.84 -9.69
CA SER A 34 -1.13 8.10 -10.87
C SER A 34 -1.61 6.82 -11.56
N SER A 35 -0.86 5.73 -11.42
CA SER A 35 -1.18 4.37 -11.88
C SER A 35 -2.18 3.65 -10.99
N GLY A 36 -2.49 4.17 -9.79
CA GLY A 36 -3.49 3.61 -8.87
C GLY A 36 -2.95 2.63 -7.83
N TYR A 37 -1.63 2.58 -7.63
CA TYR A 37 -0.99 1.79 -6.57
C TYR A 37 -0.75 2.62 -5.31
N LEU A 38 -0.46 1.99 -4.17
CA LEU A 38 -0.12 2.73 -2.96
C LEU A 38 1.29 3.30 -3.08
N LEU A 39 1.40 4.61 -2.86
CA LEU A 39 2.68 5.28 -2.66
C LEU A 39 3.03 5.20 -1.18
N ALA A 40 4.22 4.70 -0.86
CA ALA A 40 4.74 4.67 0.50
C ALA A 40 6.12 5.32 0.58
N ILE A 41 6.48 5.76 1.79
CA ILE A 41 7.79 6.32 2.13
C ILE A 41 8.39 5.51 3.28
N SER A 42 9.59 4.96 3.06
CA SER A 42 10.38 4.26 4.09
C SER A 42 11.02 5.24 5.08
N GLU A 43 11.57 4.71 6.17
CA GLU A 43 12.17 5.55 7.23
C GLU A 43 13.40 6.34 6.78
N ASP A 44 14.10 5.87 5.75
CA ASP A 44 15.20 6.56 5.08
C ASP A 44 14.74 7.64 4.08
N GLY A 45 13.42 7.85 3.96
CA GLY A 45 12.81 8.83 3.06
C GLY A 45 12.71 8.40 1.61
N GLN A 46 13.07 7.15 1.27
CA GLN A 46 12.87 6.62 -0.08
C GLN A 46 11.39 6.41 -0.37
N MET A 47 10.98 6.75 -1.58
CA MET A 47 9.62 6.51 -2.07
C MET A 47 9.57 5.16 -2.75
N CYS A 48 8.58 4.34 -2.40
CA CYS A 48 8.32 3.07 -3.06
C CYS A 48 6.84 2.94 -3.44
N GLU A 49 6.61 2.30 -4.59
CA GLU A 49 5.28 1.91 -5.03
C GLU A 49 5.01 0.48 -4.52
N LEU A 50 3.94 0.31 -3.74
CA LEU A 50 3.57 -1.00 -3.21
C LEU A 50 2.65 -1.72 -4.18
N HIS A 51 3.08 -2.91 -4.61
CA HIS A 51 2.29 -3.80 -5.45
C HIS A 51 1.61 -4.89 -4.60
N PRO A 52 0.38 -5.29 -4.94
CA PRO A 52 -0.28 -6.40 -4.27
C PRO A 52 0.51 -7.71 -4.50
N ASP A 53 0.73 -8.47 -3.43
CA ASP A 53 1.51 -9.73 -3.41
C ASP A 53 0.77 -10.94 -4.01
N GLY A 54 -0.50 -10.78 -4.38
CA GLY A 54 -1.35 -11.83 -4.96
C GLY A 54 -1.89 -12.87 -3.97
N ASN A 55 -1.48 -12.84 -2.70
CA ASN A 55 -1.95 -13.74 -1.63
C ASN A 55 -2.87 -13.04 -0.63
N SER A 56 -2.85 -11.71 -0.59
CA SER A 56 -3.77 -10.89 0.20
C SER A 56 -4.93 -10.33 -0.64
N LEU A 57 -6.11 -10.93 -0.45
CA LEU A 57 -7.41 -10.46 -0.95
C LEU A 57 -7.93 -9.39 0.06
N ASP A 58 -8.01 -8.07 -0.18
CA ASP A 58 -7.88 -7.27 -1.42
C ASP A 58 -7.36 -5.83 -1.17
N PHE A 59 -6.26 -5.49 -1.82
CA PHE A 59 -5.67 -4.14 -1.89
C PHE A 59 -6.59 -3.04 -2.48
N LEU A 60 -7.69 -3.41 -3.15
CA LEU A 60 -8.42 -2.52 -4.06
C LEU A 60 -9.92 -2.85 -4.23
N LYS A 61 -10.54 -3.71 -3.41
CA LYS A 61 -12.02 -3.81 -3.43
C LYS A 61 -12.71 -2.55 -2.86
N GLY A 62 -12.00 -1.73 -2.08
CA GLY A 62 -12.47 -0.48 -1.45
C GLY A 62 -12.10 0.83 -2.17
N LEU A 63 -11.37 0.76 -3.28
CA LEU A 63 -11.02 1.93 -4.13
C LEU A 63 -12.06 2.19 -5.24
N ILE A 64 -13.16 1.43 -5.21
CA ILE A 64 -14.25 1.43 -6.19
C ILE A 64 -15.52 2.09 -5.60
N ARG A 65 -16.04 3.13 -6.28
CA ARG A 65 -17.46 3.55 -6.24
C ARG A 65 -17.91 3.89 -7.67
N ARG A 66 -19.09 3.42 -8.09
CA ARG A 66 -19.70 3.84 -9.37
C ARG A 66 -20.01 5.34 -9.32
N LYS A 67 -19.58 6.11 -10.32
CA LYS A 67 -20.07 7.48 -10.56
C LYS A 67 -21.57 7.38 -10.90
N LEU A 68 -22.44 7.93 -10.05
CA LEU A 68 -23.85 8.12 -10.39
C LEU A 68 -23.95 9.38 -11.26
N GLN A 69 -24.73 9.26 -12.33
CA GLN A 69 -25.06 10.33 -13.26
C GLN A 69 -25.82 11.44 -12.53
#